data_AF-A0A971PGB4-F1
#
_entry.id   AF-A0A971PGB4-F1
#
_cell.length_a   1.000
_cell.length_b   1.000
_cell.length_c   1.000
_cell.angle_alpha   90.00
_cell.angle_beta   90.00
_cell.angle_gamma   90.00
#
_symmetry.space_group_name_H-M   'P 1'
#
loop_
_entity.id
_entity.type
_entity.pdbx_description
1 polymer ?
#
loop_
_entity_poly.entity_id
_entity_poly.type
_entity_poly.pdbx_seq_one_letter_code
_entity_poly.pdbx_strand_id
1 'polypeptide(L)'
;MKRILLLVLLAGAARRACAGDIPFRGLCAGDDAVYGARKAASAPEVALARDGDEMRRVWAEDVTGAYQDAQGLPAVDWDREFVVAVFLGARPAAGHGVQIEGVALKGKVLEVAVREVAPAAPSVPPRPVSPYAMAACPRERIPLAGILMLRMVETGGPVIAERPAWSYRLMDSSHDGAAGGGER
;
A
#
# COMPACT_ATOMS: atom_id res chain seq x y z
N MET A 1 -6.97 -58.92 -11.07
CA MET A 1 -6.05 -57.75 -11.04
C MET A 1 -6.78 -56.60 -10.36
N LYS A 2 -6.46 -56.31 -9.09
CA LYS A 2 -7.15 -55.28 -8.27
C LYS A 2 -6.56 -53.91 -8.57
N ARG A 3 -7.36 -52.99 -9.13
CA ARG A 3 -7.00 -51.57 -9.29
C ARG A 3 -7.46 -50.80 -8.05
N ILE A 4 -6.49 -50.35 -7.26
CA ILE A 4 -6.69 -49.50 -6.07
C ILE A 4 -6.91 -48.08 -6.57
N LEU A 5 -8.09 -47.53 -6.32
CA LEU A 5 -8.43 -46.14 -6.59
C LEU A 5 -7.95 -45.30 -5.39
N LEU A 6 -6.87 -44.54 -5.57
CA LEU A 6 -6.34 -43.62 -4.57
C LEU A 6 -7.16 -42.31 -4.66
N LEU A 7 -8.03 -42.08 -3.68
CA LEU A 7 -8.84 -40.87 -3.58
C LEU A 7 -8.05 -39.84 -2.78
N VAL A 8 -7.36 -38.93 -3.49
CA VAL A 8 -6.64 -37.79 -2.90
C VAL A 8 -7.67 -36.76 -2.45
N LEU A 9 -7.98 -36.76 -1.16
CA LEU A 9 -8.73 -35.68 -0.51
C LEU A 9 -7.81 -34.46 -0.41
N LEU A 10 -8.03 -33.48 -1.29
CA LEU A 10 -7.49 -32.14 -1.12
C LEU A 10 -8.08 -31.51 0.15
N ALA A 11 -7.26 -31.44 1.20
CA ALA A 11 -7.52 -30.59 2.35
C ALA A 11 -7.35 -29.12 1.93
N GLY A 12 -8.39 -28.54 1.34
CA GLY A 12 -8.49 -27.11 1.16
C GLY A 12 -8.64 -26.45 2.53
N ALA A 13 -7.56 -25.92 3.08
CA ALA A 13 -7.60 -25.01 4.21
C ALA A 13 -8.37 -23.75 3.76
N ALA A 14 -9.68 -23.74 3.99
CA ALA A 14 -10.49 -22.55 3.86
C ALA A 14 -9.96 -21.54 4.90
N ARG A 15 -9.11 -20.61 4.45
CA ARG A 15 -8.76 -19.40 5.20
C ARG A 15 -10.07 -18.76 5.58
N ARG A 16 -10.40 -18.84 6.87
CA ARG A 16 -11.60 -18.29 7.47
C ARG A 16 -11.46 -16.77 7.32
N ALA A 17 -12.07 -16.21 6.28
CA ALA A 17 -12.20 -14.76 6.13
C ALA A 17 -12.92 -14.28 7.39
N CYS A 18 -12.18 -13.61 8.27
CA CYS A 18 -12.77 -13.01 9.46
C CYS A 18 -13.73 -11.92 8.97
N ALA A 19 -14.85 -11.69 9.66
CA ALA A 19 -15.88 -10.74 9.21
C ALA A 19 -15.40 -9.27 9.09
N GLY A 20 -14.14 -8.99 9.44
CA GLY A 20 -13.47 -7.71 9.22
C GLY A 20 -12.51 -7.69 8.02
N ASP A 21 -12.28 -8.81 7.33
CA ASP A 21 -11.38 -8.91 6.18
C ASP A 21 -12.05 -8.31 4.94
N ILE A 22 -11.37 -7.33 4.36
CA ILE A 22 -11.76 -6.65 3.14
C ILE A 22 -11.04 -7.35 1.99
N PRO A 23 -11.78 -7.88 0.99
CA PRO A 23 -11.12 -8.43 -0.19
C PRO A 23 -10.38 -7.31 -0.91
N PHE A 24 -9.24 -7.65 -1.50
CA PHE A 24 -8.44 -6.66 -2.22
C PHE A 24 -7.87 -7.27 -3.49
N ARG A 25 -7.58 -6.40 -4.46
CA ARG A 25 -6.89 -6.73 -5.69
C ARG A 25 -5.54 -6.03 -5.67
N GLY A 26 -4.46 -6.80 -5.79
CA GLY A 26 -3.12 -6.23 -5.96
C GLY A 26 -3.08 -5.37 -7.23
N LEU A 27 -2.51 -4.17 -7.11
CA LEU A 27 -2.37 -3.24 -8.22
C LEU A 27 -0.95 -3.28 -8.78
N CYS A 28 0.02 -3.03 -7.92
CA CYS A 28 1.43 -3.08 -8.24
C CYS A 28 2.26 -3.30 -6.97
N ALA A 29 3.47 -3.81 -7.15
CA ALA A 29 4.48 -3.89 -6.11
C ALA A 29 5.85 -3.72 -6.79
N GLY A 30 6.81 -3.21 -6.05
CA GLY A 30 8.16 -2.98 -6.56
C GLY A 30 9.15 -2.67 -5.46
N ASP A 31 10.42 -2.69 -5.81
CA ASP A 31 11.57 -2.47 -4.93
C ASP A 31 12.41 -1.28 -5.40
N ASP A 32 11.72 -0.22 -5.87
CA ASP A 32 12.20 1.13 -6.26
C ASP A 32 13.45 1.28 -7.14
N ALA A 33 14.05 0.18 -7.63
CA ALA A 33 15.25 0.24 -8.45
C ALA A 33 15.10 1.07 -9.74
N VAL A 34 13.85 1.24 -10.23
CA VAL A 34 13.52 1.92 -11.48
C VAL A 34 12.83 3.28 -11.29
N TYR A 35 12.07 3.49 -10.22
CA TYR A 35 11.17 4.65 -10.10
C TYR A 35 11.56 5.68 -9.04
N GLY A 36 12.55 5.44 -8.18
CA GLY A 36 13.12 6.50 -7.34
C GLY A 36 12.13 7.07 -6.30
N ALA A 37 11.59 6.20 -5.44
CA ALA A 37 10.82 6.60 -4.28
C ALA A 37 11.57 7.69 -3.50
N ARG A 38 10.99 8.89 -3.38
CA ARG A 38 11.66 10.01 -2.68
C ARG A 38 11.84 9.74 -1.19
N LYS A 39 11.04 8.83 -0.63
CA LYS A 39 11.20 8.26 0.72
C LYS A 39 12.14 7.05 0.77
N ALA A 40 13.17 7.00 -0.06
CA ALA A 40 14.30 6.08 0.06
C ALA A 40 15.07 6.16 1.42
N ALA A 41 14.58 6.90 2.43
CA ALA A 41 15.31 7.16 3.67
C ALA A 41 14.52 7.11 5.00
N SER A 42 13.18 7.12 5.06
CA SER A 42 12.52 7.49 6.33
C SER A 42 11.34 6.62 6.70
N ALA A 43 11.64 5.48 7.33
CA ALA A 43 10.74 4.57 8.04
C ALA A 43 9.64 3.88 7.20
N PRO A 44 9.09 2.77 7.69
CA PRO A 44 7.90 2.16 7.09
C PRO A 44 6.67 3.09 7.19
N GLU A 45 5.78 3.02 6.22
CA GLU A 45 4.60 3.89 6.14
C GLU A 45 3.41 3.21 5.46
N VAL A 46 2.20 3.66 5.80
CA VAL A 46 0.94 3.23 5.18
C VAL A 46 0.12 4.43 4.72
N ALA A 47 -0.41 4.34 3.50
CA ALA A 47 -1.14 5.37 2.82
C ALA A 47 -2.52 4.90 2.34
N LEU A 48 -3.44 5.85 2.24
CA LEU A 48 -4.80 5.68 1.75
C LEU A 48 -5.03 6.72 0.66
N ALA A 49 -5.46 6.27 -0.51
CA ALA A 49 -5.93 7.12 -1.60
C ALA A 49 -7.39 6.80 -1.91
N ARG A 50 -8.24 7.81 -1.81
CA ARG A 50 -9.68 7.73 -2.04
C ARG A 50 -10.01 8.06 -3.48
N ASP A 51 -9.26 8.93 -4.12
CA ASP A 51 -9.52 9.37 -5.48
C ASP A 51 -8.22 9.43 -6.29
N GLY A 52 -8.36 9.74 -7.57
CA GLY A 52 -7.23 9.89 -8.47
C GLY A 52 -6.25 10.98 -8.05
N ASP A 53 -6.70 12.03 -7.34
CA ASP A 53 -5.82 13.11 -6.87
C ASP A 53 -4.97 12.64 -5.69
N GLU A 54 -5.58 12.00 -4.68
CA GLU A 54 -4.86 11.38 -3.57
C GLU A 54 -3.88 10.30 -4.09
N MET A 55 -4.28 9.51 -5.09
CA MET A 55 -3.40 8.51 -5.71
C MET A 55 -2.23 9.15 -6.44
N ARG A 56 -2.46 10.21 -7.21
CA ARG A 56 -1.38 10.96 -7.87
C ARG A 56 -0.38 11.52 -6.87
N ARG A 57 -0.84 11.99 -5.71
CA ARG A 57 0.04 12.46 -4.63
C ARG A 57 0.89 11.33 -4.05
N VAL A 58 0.26 10.21 -3.66
CA VAL A 58 1.00 9.01 -3.19
C VAL A 58 2.04 8.58 -4.24
N TRP A 59 1.66 8.58 -5.52
CA TRP A 59 2.54 8.19 -6.61
C TRP A 59 3.71 9.16 -6.82
N ALA A 60 3.45 10.47 -6.81
CA ALA A 60 4.46 11.51 -7.04
C ALA A 60 5.41 11.66 -5.85
N GLU A 61 4.88 11.61 -4.62
CA GLU A 61 5.63 11.86 -3.39
C GLU A 61 6.41 10.62 -2.95
N ASP A 62 5.78 9.44 -3.00
CA ASP A 62 6.33 8.24 -2.35
C ASP A 62 6.86 7.19 -3.32
N VAL A 63 6.48 7.20 -4.61
CA VAL A 63 6.90 6.17 -5.59
C VAL A 63 7.87 6.68 -6.65
N THR A 64 7.52 7.76 -7.36
CA THR A 64 8.25 8.20 -8.57
C THR A 64 9.14 9.43 -8.38
N GLY A 65 8.89 10.23 -7.34
CA GLY A 65 9.57 11.51 -7.14
C GLY A 65 9.26 12.58 -8.19
N ALA A 66 8.54 12.25 -9.27
CA ALA A 66 8.17 13.12 -10.38
C ALA A 66 6.67 12.97 -10.68
N TYR A 67 5.92 14.05 -10.52
CA TYR A 67 4.47 14.13 -10.76
C TYR A 67 4.04 13.77 -12.20
N GLN A 68 4.99 13.63 -13.14
CA GLN A 68 4.72 13.66 -14.57
C GLN A 68 4.53 12.29 -15.24
N ASP A 69 4.88 11.17 -14.60
CA ASP A 69 4.79 9.82 -15.20
C ASP A 69 3.54 9.05 -14.75
N ALA A 70 2.37 9.70 -14.83
CA ALA A 70 1.08 9.07 -14.57
C ALA A 70 0.72 7.93 -15.55
N GLN A 71 1.53 7.70 -16.60
CA GLN A 71 1.31 6.66 -17.61
C GLN A 71 1.44 5.21 -17.09
N GLY A 72 1.85 5.02 -15.84
CA GLY A 72 1.91 3.71 -15.18
C GLY A 72 0.88 3.47 -14.08
N LEU A 73 -0.04 4.41 -13.84
CA LEU A 73 -1.02 4.26 -12.75
C LEU A 73 -1.98 3.10 -13.04
N PRO A 74 -2.11 2.14 -12.11
CA PRO A 74 -3.07 1.05 -12.24
C PRO A 74 -4.49 1.59 -12.42
N ALA A 75 -5.29 0.98 -13.29
CA ALA A 75 -6.69 1.33 -13.43
C ALA A 75 -7.47 0.97 -12.14
N VAL A 76 -8.12 1.98 -11.57
CA VAL A 76 -8.94 1.89 -10.36
C VAL A 76 -10.28 2.54 -10.67
N ASP A 77 -11.37 1.83 -10.35
CA ASP A 77 -12.72 2.39 -10.43
C ASP A 77 -13.00 3.15 -9.12
N TRP A 78 -12.74 4.45 -9.09
CA TRP A 78 -12.82 5.27 -7.86
C TRP A 78 -14.23 5.39 -7.27
N ASP A 79 -15.28 5.05 -8.03
CA ASP A 79 -16.65 5.00 -7.51
C ASP A 79 -16.87 3.77 -6.62
N ARG A 80 -16.13 2.68 -6.91
CA ARG A 80 -16.29 1.38 -6.23
C ARG A 80 -15.10 0.98 -5.39
N GLU A 81 -13.94 1.52 -5.68
CA GLU A 81 -12.66 1.14 -5.10
C GLU A 81 -11.97 2.34 -4.44
N PHE A 82 -11.09 2.02 -3.49
CA PHE A 82 -10.09 2.93 -2.96
C PHE A 82 -8.77 2.17 -2.88
N VAL A 83 -7.65 2.87 -2.71
CA VAL A 83 -6.32 2.27 -2.70
C VAL A 83 -5.67 2.38 -1.34
N VAL A 84 -5.05 1.29 -0.90
CA VAL A 84 -4.06 1.29 0.17
C VAL A 84 -2.67 1.09 -0.43
N ALA A 85 -1.70 1.81 0.09
CA ALA A 85 -0.30 1.66 -0.27
C ALA A 85 0.54 1.45 1.00
N VAL A 86 1.52 0.57 0.93
CA VAL A 86 2.45 0.29 2.02
C VAL A 86 3.87 0.45 1.52
N PHE A 87 4.74 0.99 2.38
CA PHE A 87 6.13 1.26 2.11
C PHE A 87 6.96 0.70 3.26
N LEU A 88 7.99 -0.09 2.98
CA LEU A 88 8.85 -0.68 4.02
C LEU A 88 9.97 0.26 4.52
N GLY A 89 10.12 1.43 3.91
CA GLY A 89 11.29 2.29 4.11
C GLY A 89 12.55 1.67 3.52
N ALA A 90 13.73 2.16 3.91
CA ALA A 90 15.00 1.74 3.33
C ALA A 90 15.35 0.28 3.68
N ARG A 91 15.86 -0.45 2.69
CA ARG A 91 16.47 -1.78 2.79
C ARG A 91 17.86 -1.76 2.15
N PRO A 92 18.81 -2.56 2.68
CA PRO A 92 20.23 -2.44 2.32
C PRO A 92 20.58 -2.94 0.91
N ALA A 93 19.72 -3.73 0.28
CA ALA A 93 19.97 -4.32 -1.04
C ALA A 93 18.66 -4.48 -1.83
N ALA A 94 18.77 -4.52 -3.17
CA ALA A 94 17.63 -4.82 -4.04
C ALA A 94 17.14 -6.26 -3.88
N GLY A 95 15.90 -6.53 -4.31
CA GLY A 95 15.24 -7.83 -4.18
C GLY A 95 14.50 -8.04 -2.85
N HIS A 96 14.54 -7.06 -1.94
CA HIS A 96 13.55 -7.00 -0.85
C HIS A 96 12.19 -6.63 -1.45
N GLY A 97 11.14 -7.30 -1.00
CA GLY A 97 9.76 -7.03 -1.41
C GLY A 97 8.84 -6.84 -0.22
N VAL A 98 7.66 -6.29 -0.48
CA VAL A 98 6.55 -6.30 0.48
C VAL A 98 5.31 -6.83 -0.22
N GLN A 99 4.59 -7.71 0.48
CA GLN A 99 3.34 -8.26 -0.01
C GLN A 99 2.22 -7.92 0.96
N ILE A 100 1.12 -7.37 0.45
CA ILE A 100 -0.12 -7.21 1.22
C ILE A 100 -0.79 -8.59 1.30
N GLU A 101 -1.03 -9.06 2.52
CA GLU A 101 -1.66 -10.36 2.79
C GLU A 101 -3.10 -10.22 3.28
N GLY A 102 -3.44 -9.06 3.84
CA GLY A 102 -4.76 -8.80 4.39
C GLY A 102 -5.04 -7.31 4.53
N VAL A 103 -6.30 -6.94 4.37
CA VAL A 103 -6.80 -5.61 4.72
C VAL A 103 -7.99 -5.83 5.63
N ALA A 104 -8.04 -5.17 6.78
CA ALA A 104 -9.11 -5.34 7.75
C ALA A 104 -9.54 -4.01 8.38
N LEU A 105 -10.85 -3.82 8.58
CA LEU A 105 -11.36 -2.69 9.33
C LEU A 105 -11.64 -3.12 10.77
N LYS A 106 -10.91 -2.53 11.73
CA LYS A 106 -11.10 -2.75 13.17
C LYS A 106 -11.56 -1.45 13.81
N GLY A 107 -12.88 -1.29 13.94
CA GLY A 107 -13.49 -0.05 14.41
C GLY A 107 -13.21 1.10 13.44
N LYS A 108 -12.39 2.09 13.86
CA LYS A 108 -11.99 3.25 13.04
C LYS A 108 -10.56 3.13 12.50
N VAL A 109 -9.94 1.95 12.63
CA VAL A 109 -8.58 1.66 12.18
C VAL A 109 -8.63 0.75 10.97
N LEU A 110 -8.03 1.19 9.87
CA LEU A 110 -7.78 0.33 8.71
C LEU A 110 -6.41 -0.31 8.88
N GLU A 111 -6.42 -1.62 9.11
CA GLU A 111 -5.21 -2.43 9.29
C GLU A 111 -4.84 -3.11 7.97
N VAL A 112 -3.59 -2.96 7.56
CA VAL A 112 -3.00 -3.59 6.37
C VAL A 112 -1.94 -4.56 6.85
N ALA A 113 -2.24 -5.85 6.76
CA ALA A 113 -1.31 -6.92 7.08
C ALA A 113 -0.37 -7.15 5.90
N VAL A 114 0.93 -7.15 6.19
CA VAL A 114 1.97 -7.33 5.19
C VAL A 114 2.92 -8.46 5.56
N ARG A 115 3.65 -8.95 4.57
CA ARG A 115 4.82 -9.80 4.75
C ARG A 115 5.98 -9.20 3.98
N GLU A 116 7.12 -9.05 4.65
CA GLU A 116 8.38 -8.75 3.97
C GLU A 116 8.89 -9.99 3.24
N VAL A 117 9.33 -9.80 2.00
CA VAL A 117 9.93 -10.84 1.19
C VAL A 117 11.43 -10.57 1.12
N ALA A 118 12.23 -11.48 1.66
CA ALA A 118 13.67 -11.38 1.59
C ALA A 118 14.18 -11.68 0.17
N PRO A 119 15.26 -11.02 -0.28
CA PRO A 119 15.88 -11.35 -1.56
C PRO A 119 16.42 -12.78 -1.55
N ALA A 120 16.31 -13.49 -2.67
CA ALA A 120 16.92 -14.80 -2.84
C ALA A 120 18.46 -14.72 -2.81
N ALA A 121 19.02 -13.61 -3.29
CA ALA A 121 20.43 -13.25 -3.18
C ALA A 121 20.57 -11.72 -3.16
N PRO A 122 21.50 -11.15 -2.37
CA PRO A 122 21.69 -9.70 -2.33
C PRO A 122 22.22 -9.17 -3.66
N SER A 123 21.80 -7.96 -4.04
CA SER A 123 22.38 -7.25 -5.18
C SER A 123 23.86 -6.94 -4.95
N VAL A 124 24.70 -7.13 -5.96
CA VAL A 124 26.14 -6.79 -5.94
C VAL A 124 26.45 -5.80 -7.06
N PRO A 125 26.91 -4.56 -6.75
CA PRO A 125 27.06 -3.98 -5.42
C PRO A 125 25.70 -3.77 -4.72
N PRO A 126 25.66 -3.72 -3.37
CA PRO A 126 24.44 -3.42 -2.64
C PRO A 126 23.97 -2.00 -2.98
N ARG A 127 22.68 -1.89 -3.30
CA ARG A 127 22.01 -0.61 -3.54
C ARG A 127 20.83 -0.49 -2.58
N PRO A 128 20.72 0.60 -1.81
CA PRO A 128 19.54 0.83 -0.99
C PRO A 128 18.28 0.89 -1.85
N VAL A 129 17.24 0.22 -1.38
CA VAL A 129 15.90 0.22 -2.00
C VAL A 129 14.81 0.46 -0.98
N SER A 130 13.61 0.81 -1.44
CA SER A 130 12.41 1.01 -0.65
C SER A 130 11.24 0.25 -1.25
N PRO A 131 11.00 -0.98 -0.77
CA PRO A 131 9.91 -1.80 -1.29
C PRO A 131 8.54 -1.21 -0.96
N TYR A 132 7.64 -1.28 -1.93
CA TYR A 132 6.27 -0.86 -1.80
C TYR A 132 5.29 -1.85 -2.44
N ALA A 133 4.04 -1.81 -1.97
CA ALA A 133 2.93 -2.53 -2.58
C ALA A 133 1.65 -1.72 -2.48
N MET A 134 0.77 -1.89 -3.46
CA MET A 134 -0.51 -1.23 -3.54
C MET A 134 -1.63 -2.21 -3.83
N ALA A 135 -2.78 -1.99 -3.22
CA ALA A 135 -3.98 -2.78 -3.45
C ALA A 135 -5.22 -1.90 -3.54
N ALA A 136 -6.12 -2.26 -4.45
CA ALA A 136 -7.46 -1.72 -4.53
C ALA A 136 -8.40 -2.53 -3.64
N CYS A 137 -9.25 -1.84 -2.89
CA CYS A 137 -10.21 -2.38 -1.96
C CYS A 137 -11.61 -1.83 -2.26
N PRO A 138 -12.68 -2.63 -2.12
CA PRO A 138 -14.04 -2.17 -2.38
C PRO A 138 -14.53 -1.23 -1.28
N ARG A 139 -15.14 -0.12 -1.70
CA ARG A 139 -15.73 0.92 -0.85
C ARG A 139 -16.96 0.44 -0.09
N GLU A 140 -17.74 -0.45 -0.68
CA GLU A 140 -19.01 -0.94 -0.13
C GLU A 140 -18.87 -1.60 1.26
N ARG A 141 -17.66 -2.03 1.61
CA ARG A 141 -17.36 -2.68 2.88
C ARG A 141 -16.92 -1.72 3.98
N ILE A 142 -16.65 -0.44 3.66
CA ILE A 142 -15.97 0.47 4.58
C ILE A 142 -16.51 1.91 4.48
N PRO A 143 -16.90 2.54 5.59
CA PRO A 143 -17.15 3.97 5.64
C PRO A 143 -15.81 4.74 5.64
N LEU A 144 -15.26 5.06 4.46
CA LEU A 144 -13.95 5.73 4.34
C LEU A 144 -13.83 7.04 5.13
N ALA A 145 -14.93 7.78 5.28
CA ALA A 145 -14.96 9.01 6.09
C ALA A 145 -14.81 8.75 7.60
N GLY A 146 -15.12 7.53 8.07
CA GLY A 146 -15.02 7.14 9.47
C GLY A 146 -13.66 6.54 9.86
N ILE A 147 -12.76 6.34 8.89
CA ILE A 147 -11.40 5.86 9.16
C ILE A 147 -10.60 7.02 9.75
N LEU A 148 -10.06 6.81 10.95
CA LEU A 148 -9.22 7.80 11.64
C LEU A 148 -7.75 7.43 11.59
N MET A 149 -7.45 6.13 11.51
CA MET A 149 -6.08 5.61 11.58
C MET A 149 -5.86 4.55 10.53
N LEU A 150 -4.66 4.58 9.95
CA LEU A 150 -4.10 3.53 9.11
C LEU A 150 -3.01 2.83 9.93
N ARG A 151 -2.96 1.51 9.82
CA ARG A 151 -1.98 0.69 10.52
C ARG A 151 -1.39 -0.33 9.58
N MET A 152 -0.07 -0.38 9.49
CA MET A 152 0.67 -1.46 8.83
C MET A 152 1.10 -2.46 9.90
N VAL A 153 0.78 -3.74 9.72
CA VAL A 153 1.17 -4.80 10.66
C VAL A 153 1.89 -5.90 9.91
N GLU A 154 2.86 -6.52 10.57
CA GLU A 154 3.41 -7.78 10.08
C GLU A 154 2.37 -8.88 10.28
N THR A 155 2.23 -9.78 9.31
CA THR A 155 1.25 -10.87 9.39
C THR A 155 1.56 -11.79 10.57
N GLY A 156 0.70 -11.75 11.59
CA GLY A 156 0.91 -12.49 12.85
C GLY A 156 1.95 -11.85 13.79
N GLY A 157 2.44 -10.66 13.46
CA GLY A 157 3.50 -9.95 14.18
C GLY A 157 3.08 -8.58 14.70
N PRO A 158 4.07 -7.70 14.98
CA PRO A 158 3.82 -6.39 15.57
C PRO A 158 3.30 -5.36 14.56
N VAL A 159 2.91 -4.20 15.09
CA VAL A 159 2.65 -3.01 14.28
C VAL A 159 3.97 -2.45 13.75
N ILE A 160 4.05 -2.26 12.43
CA ILE A 160 5.22 -1.75 11.72
C ILE A 160 5.13 -0.22 11.59
N ALA A 161 3.95 0.31 11.24
CA ALA A 161 3.72 1.74 11.08
C ALA A 161 2.27 2.11 11.41
N GLU A 162 2.07 3.34 11.88
CA GLU A 162 0.75 3.93 12.10
C GLU A 162 0.71 5.35 11.55
N ARG A 163 -0.45 5.74 11.00
CA ARG A 163 -0.62 7.08 10.47
C ARG A 163 -2.09 7.51 10.49
N PRO A 164 -2.42 8.74 10.92
CA PRO A 164 -3.77 9.25 10.81
C PRO A 164 -4.26 9.29 9.35
N ALA A 165 -5.49 8.88 9.08
CA ALA A 165 -6.02 8.76 7.72
C ALA A 165 -6.29 10.12 7.02
N TRP A 166 -6.14 11.23 7.74
CA TRP A 166 -6.28 12.59 7.23
C TRP A 166 -4.94 13.25 6.88
N SER A 167 -3.79 12.60 7.11
CA SER A 167 -2.47 13.22 6.99
C SER A 167 -2.13 13.76 5.59
N TYR A 168 -2.66 13.16 4.51
CA TYR A 168 -2.48 13.69 3.15
C TYR A 168 -3.35 14.91 2.80
N ARG A 169 -4.39 15.20 3.59
CA ARG A 169 -5.31 16.32 3.29
C ARG A 169 -4.75 17.69 3.72
N LEU A 170 -3.77 17.73 4.63
CA LEU A 170 -3.30 18.97 5.26
C LEU A 170 -2.03 19.59 4.66
N MET A 171 -1.39 18.97 3.68
CA MET A 171 -0.21 19.57 3.03
C MET A 171 -0.56 20.67 2.00
N ASP A 172 -1.84 20.84 1.65
CA ASP A 172 -2.31 21.81 0.65
C ASP A 172 -2.62 23.21 1.24
N SER A 173 -2.83 23.35 2.55
CA SER A 173 -3.19 24.64 3.13
C SER A 173 -2.03 25.65 3.24
N SER A 174 -0.90 25.40 2.58
CA SER A 174 0.26 26.30 2.59
C SER A 174 0.52 27.03 1.27
N HIS A 175 -0.27 26.79 0.20
CA HIS A 175 -0.06 27.45 -1.10
C HIS A 175 -1.17 28.43 -1.56
N ASP A 176 -2.30 28.53 -0.85
CA ASP A 176 -3.34 29.53 -1.15
C ASP A 176 -3.21 30.79 -0.27
N GLY A 177 -2.18 31.60 -0.54
CA GLY A 177 -1.92 32.81 0.22
C GLY A 177 -0.95 33.81 -0.38
N ALA A 178 -0.86 33.94 -1.70
CA ALA A 178 -0.11 35.04 -2.32
C ALA A 178 -0.63 35.40 -3.73
N ALA A 179 -1.93 35.68 -3.84
CA ALA A 179 -2.47 36.40 -4.99
C ALA A 179 -3.58 37.34 -4.51
N GLY A 180 -3.22 38.60 -4.27
CA GLY A 180 -4.19 39.62 -3.88
C GLY A 180 -3.51 40.88 -3.36
N GLY A 181 -3.03 41.73 -4.27
CA GLY A 181 -2.46 43.02 -3.88
C GLY A 181 -1.90 43.86 -5.03
N GLY A 182 -2.53 43.79 -6.20
CA GLY A 182 -2.39 44.83 -7.22
C GLY A 182 -3.64 45.72 -7.21
N GLU A 183 -3.45 46.99 -7.54
CA GLU A 183 -4.42 48.10 -7.67
C GLU A 183 -4.70 48.92 -6.39
N ARG A 184 -3.92 49.98 -6.19
CA ARG A 184 -4.21 51.32 -6.76
C ARG A 184 -3.00 52.24 -6.64
#